data_AF-A0A2H0AJ96-F1
#
_entry.id   AF-A0A2H0AJ96-F1
#
_cell.length_a   1.000
_cell.length_b   1.000
_cell.length_c   1.000
_cell.angle_alpha   90.00
_cell.angle_beta   90.00
_cell.angle_gamma   90.00
#
_symmetry.space_group_name_H-M   'P 1'
#
loop_
_entity.id
_entity.type
_entity.pdbx_description
1 polymer ?
#
loop_
_entity_poly.entity_id
_entity_poly.type
_entity_poly.pdbx_seq_one_letter_code
_entity_poly.pdbx_strand_id
1 'polypeptide(L)'
;RRRLVAVPVKKRKREKYPGEWKSKFKGLAICSYPPEDVAIEGYGHYLKKKAIEIKSEGNARVEPFTSSLLDGIDLRETVRNWSEGRIYVRSDRPIRGKVGSVVVIFDPDRPDREGKELFPWCVTWLGEHDQESDMAFYSTPAGEVMDGPGISRCQYGGFMLTYPPMRVYDIWKDPFFDEAGDKPERLLMAAIDYSTETHVVYVAATPPSGLCRGLAAATGKKIAYLPIGAFSPVTLKKLRQFHVLEGHHVRRYAKTYI
;
A
#
# COMPACT_ATOMS: atom_id res chain seq x y z
N ARG A 1 -37.08 26.49 0.18
CA ARG A 1 -35.68 26.43 -0.30
C ARG A 1 -34.75 26.55 0.91
N ARG A 2 -34.06 25.48 1.32
CA ARG A 2 -33.03 25.55 2.39
C ARG A 2 -31.80 26.26 1.81
N ARG A 3 -31.41 27.41 2.36
CA ARG A 3 -30.14 28.06 2.02
C ARG A 3 -29.01 27.16 2.52
N LEU A 4 -28.11 26.74 1.62
CA LEU A 4 -26.85 26.12 1.99
C LEU A 4 -26.06 27.18 2.78
N VAL A 5 -25.88 26.94 4.08
CA VAL A 5 -25.03 27.77 4.93
C VAL A 5 -23.59 27.43 4.56
N ALA A 6 -22.83 28.42 4.10
CA ALA A 6 -21.41 28.23 3.82
C ALA A 6 -20.71 27.86 5.13
N VAL A 7 -20.22 26.62 5.22
CA VAL A 7 -19.37 26.19 6.33
C VAL A 7 -18.12 27.08 6.29
N PRO A 8 -17.75 27.77 7.38
CA PRO A 8 -16.57 28.63 7.39
C PRO A 8 -15.32 27.77 7.15
N VAL A 9 -14.82 27.80 5.91
CA VAL A 9 -13.56 27.17 5.55
C VAL A 9 -12.45 28.05 6.10
N LYS A 10 -11.72 27.56 7.09
CA LYS A 10 -10.55 28.25 7.64
C LYS A 10 -9.57 28.51 6.49
N LYS A 11 -9.31 29.78 6.16
CA LYS A 11 -8.37 30.14 5.08
C LYS A 11 -7.00 29.55 5.42
N ARG A 12 -6.48 28.70 4.53
CA ARG A 12 -5.11 28.18 4.65
C ARG A 12 -4.14 29.36 4.67
N LYS A 13 -3.15 29.29 5.56
CA LYS A 13 -2.04 30.26 5.58
C LYS A 13 -1.33 30.21 4.23
N ARG A 14 -0.87 31.34 3.74
CA ARG A 14 -0.16 31.46 2.46
C ARG A 14 1.25 32.00 2.70
N GLU A 15 2.13 31.71 1.76
CA GLU A 15 3.44 32.32 1.67
C GLU A 15 3.34 33.84 1.53
N LYS A 16 4.35 34.56 2.01
CA LYS A 16 4.41 36.03 1.90
C LYS A 16 4.65 36.46 0.45
N TYR A 17 5.43 35.67 -0.29
CA TYR A 17 5.74 35.86 -1.70
C TYR A 17 5.86 34.49 -2.39
N PRO A 18 5.61 34.40 -3.71
CA PRO A 18 5.71 33.16 -4.47
C PRO A 18 7.07 32.47 -4.28
N GLY A 19 7.05 31.20 -3.83
CA GLY A 19 8.26 30.38 -3.67
C GLY A 19 9.05 30.62 -2.38
N GLU A 20 8.50 31.36 -1.41
CA GLU A 20 9.14 31.57 -0.10
C GLU A 20 9.45 30.23 0.58
N TRP A 21 8.47 29.32 0.64
CA TRP A 21 8.64 28.06 1.36
C TRP A 21 9.58 27.12 0.62
N LYS A 22 9.50 27.10 -0.72
CA LYS A 22 10.38 26.28 -1.56
C LYS A 22 11.84 26.71 -1.42
N SER A 23 12.12 28.02 -1.45
CA SER A 23 13.50 28.52 -1.31
C SER A 23 14.12 28.27 0.07
N LYS A 24 13.30 28.05 1.09
CA LYS A 24 13.75 27.75 2.47
C LYS A 24 13.91 26.26 2.75
N PHE A 25 13.33 25.38 1.93
CA PHE A 25 13.43 23.93 2.09
C PHE A 25 14.80 23.44 1.61
N LYS A 26 15.63 22.99 2.54
CA LYS A 26 16.98 22.47 2.31
C LYS A 26 17.03 20.94 2.25
N GLY A 27 16.04 20.25 2.84
CA GLY A 27 15.92 18.79 2.78
C GLY A 27 17.04 18.02 3.50
N LEU A 28 17.78 18.67 4.41
CA LEU A 28 18.92 18.08 5.11
C LEU A 28 18.52 16.99 6.13
N ALA A 29 17.36 17.17 6.75
CA ALA A 29 16.74 16.19 7.64
C ALA A 29 15.25 16.18 7.31
N ILE A 30 14.73 15.00 6.97
CA ILE A 30 13.33 14.82 6.62
C ILE A 30 12.69 13.77 7.51
N CYS A 31 11.40 13.95 7.77
CA CYS A 31 10.58 12.97 8.48
C CYS A 31 9.14 13.02 7.96
N SER A 32 8.38 11.99 8.27
CA SER A 32 6.97 11.89 7.93
C SER A 32 6.07 12.72 8.85
N TYR A 33 4.82 12.92 8.42
CA TYR A 33 3.76 13.50 9.23
C TYR A 33 2.95 12.40 9.95
N PRO A 34 3.00 12.29 11.29
CA PRO A 34 2.48 11.11 12.02
C PRO A 34 1.01 10.74 11.76
N PRO A 35 0.06 11.69 11.61
CA PRO A 35 -1.32 11.34 11.28
C PRO A 35 -1.47 10.61 9.93
N GLU A 36 -0.59 10.87 8.96
CA GLU A 36 -0.59 10.19 7.66
C GLU A 36 0.04 8.80 7.78
N ASP A 37 1.06 8.64 8.61
CA ASP A 37 1.68 7.34 8.92
C ASP A 37 0.64 6.38 9.52
N VAL A 38 -0.12 6.86 10.51
CA VAL A 38 -1.23 6.09 11.12
C VAL A 38 -2.28 5.69 10.07
N ALA A 39 -2.58 6.57 9.12
CA ALA A 39 -3.55 6.29 8.05
C ALA A 39 -3.02 5.23 7.07
N ILE A 40 -1.74 5.29 6.71
CA ILE A 40 -1.07 4.32 5.84
C ILE A 40 -0.98 2.96 6.52
N GLU A 41 -0.58 2.90 7.79
CA GLU A 41 -0.54 1.65 8.58
C GLU A 41 -1.94 1.04 8.71
N GLY A 42 -2.94 1.86 9.05
CA GLY A 42 -4.33 1.43 9.13
C GLY A 42 -4.85 0.85 7.80
N TYR A 43 -4.45 1.45 6.67
CA TYR A 43 -4.77 0.90 5.36
C TYR A 43 -4.01 -0.40 5.06
N GLY A 44 -2.73 -0.48 5.45
CA GLY A 44 -1.96 -1.71 5.39
C GLY A 44 -2.66 -2.85 6.13
N HIS A 45 -3.10 -2.64 7.36
CA HIS A 45 -3.89 -3.62 8.13
C HIS A 45 -5.19 -4.03 7.43
N TYR A 46 -5.93 -3.06 6.87
CA TYR A 46 -7.13 -3.34 6.10
C TYR A 46 -6.83 -4.24 4.88
N LEU A 47 -5.77 -3.96 4.13
CA LEU A 47 -5.35 -4.78 2.98
C LEU A 47 -4.95 -6.19 3.40
N LYS A 48 -4.20 -6.33 4.50
CA LYS A 48 -3.84 -7.63 5.07
C LYS A 48 -5.09 -8.47 5.37
N LYS A 49 -6.09 -7.87 6.04
CA LYS A 49 -7.37 -8.53 6.36
C LYS A 49 -8.12 -8.95 5.09
N LYS A 50 -8.28 -8.03 4.14
CA LYS A 50 -9.02 -8.28 2.89
C LYS A 50 -8.38 -9.37 2.03
N ALA A 51 -7.05 -9.43 2.01
CA ALA A 51 -6.33 -10.49 1.31
C ALA A 51 -6.58 -11.89 1.91
N ILE A 52 -6.66 -11.98 3.24
CA ILE A 52 -6.99 -13.21 3.94
C ILE A 52 -8.42 -13.64 3.64
N GLU A 53 -9.38 -12.70 3.68
CA GLU A 53 -10.79 -12.95 3.36
C GLU A 53 -10.95 -13.50 1.93
N ILE A 54 -10.43 -12.80 0.92
CA ILE A 54 -10.54 -13.20 -0.49
C ILE A 54 -9.92 -14.57 -0.76
N LYS A 55 -8.76 -14.86 -0.15
CA LYS A 55 -8.17 -16.18 -0.35
C LYS A 55 -8.94 -17.27 0.40
N SER A 56 -9.57 -16.97 1.55
CA SER A 56 -10.39 -17.94 2.29
C SER A 56 -11.59 -18.38 1.45
N GLU A 57 -12.26 -17.43 0.78
CA GLU A 57 -13.35 -17.70 -0.16
C GLU A 57 -12.90 -18.60 -1.33
N GLY A 58 -11.68 -18.42 -1.83
CA GLY A 58 -11.10 -19.24 -2.89
C GLY A 58 -10.61 -20.63 -2.47
N ASN A 59 -10.52 -20.91 -1.16
CA ASN A 59 -10.08 -22.20 -0.60
C ASN A 59 -11.27 -23.04 -0.09
N ALA A 60 -12.50 -22.64 -0.45
CA ALA A 60 -13.71 -23.37 -0.17
C ALA A 60 -13.69 -24.74 -0.86
N ARG A 61 -13.87 -25.81 -0.09
CA ARG A 61 -14.15 -27.13 -0.63
C ARG A 61 -15.65 -27.34 -0.68
N VAL A 62 -16.13 -27.92 -1.77
CA VAL A 62 -17.53 -28.33 -1.88
C VAL A 62 -17.59 -29.83 -1.60
N GLU A 63 -18.45 -30.23 -0.66
CA GLU A 63 -18.66 -31.62 -0.31
C GLU A 63 -20.15 -31.96 -0.17
N PRO A 64 -20.56 -33.22 -0.39
CA PRO A 64 -21.94 -33.63 -0.18
C PRO A 64 -22.38 -33.39 1.26
N PHE A 65 -23.58 -32.86 1.43
CA PHE A 65 -24.22 -32.70 2.73
C PHE A 65 -24.33 -34.06 3.42
N THR A 66 -23.85 -34.11 4.66
CA THR A 66 -23.93 -35.30 5.51
C THR A 66 -24.76 -35.00 6.75
N SER A 67 -24.19 -34.24 7.69
CA SER A 67 -24.83 -33.92 8.97
C SER A 67 -24.72 -32.44 9.38
N SER A 68 -23.95 -31.63 8.64
CA SER A 68 -23.73 -30.21 8.93
C SER A 68 -23.83 -29.38 7.65
N LEU A 69 -24.36 -28.17 7.77
CA LEU A 69 -24.35 -27.19 6.70
C LEU A 69 -22.97 -26.56 6.47
N LEU A 70 -21.99 -26.86 7.34
CA LEU A 70 -20.65 -26.30 7.32
C LEU A 70 -20.71 -24.76 7.22
N ASP A 71 -20.10 -24.16 6.21
CA ASP A 71 -20.10 -22.72 5.98
C ASP A 71 -21.22 -22.28 5.00
N GLY A 72 -22.11 -23.19 4.62
CA GLY A 72 -23.34 -22.93 3.89
C GLY A 72 -23.56 -23.83 2.68
N ILE A 73 -24.75 -23.76 2.09
CA ILE A 73 -25.13 -24.55 0.91
C ILE A 73 -24.47 -23.95 -0.35
N ASP A 74 -23.89 -24.81 -1.19
CA ASP A 74 -23.48 -24.45 -2.54
C ASP A 74 -24.63 -24.71 -3.52
N LEU A 75 -25.40 -23.66 -3.80
CA LEU A 75 -26.55 -23.74 -4.71
C LEU A 75 -26.14 -24.13 -6.13
N ARG A 76 -24.95 -23.70 -6.59
CA ARG A 76 -24.51 -23.94 -7.96
C ARG A 76 -24.18 -25.42 -8.15
N GLU A 77 -23.41 -25.99 -7.24
CA GLU A 77 -23.05 -27.42 -7.30
C GLU A 77 -24.26 -28.31 -7.00
N THR A 78 -25.16 -27.87 -6.11
CA THR A 78 -26.43 -28.56 -5.83
C THR A 78 -27.34 -28.61 -7.07
N VAL A 79 -27.50 -27.51 -7.79
CA VAL A 79 -28.30 -27.47 -9.03
C VAL A 79 -27.61 -28.26 -10.15
N ARG A 80 -26.28 -28.19 -10.25
CA ARG A 80 -25.51 -28.92 -11.25
C ARG A 80 -25.66 -30.43 -11.11
N ASN A 81 -25.74 -30.94 -9.89
CA ASN A 81 -25.90 -32.37 -9.58
C ASN A 81 -27.34 -32.69 -9.11
N TRP A 82 -28.33 -31.91 -9.54
CA TRP A 82 -29.72 -32.04 -9.07
C TRP A 82 -30.30 -33.46 -9.28
N SER A 83 -29.88 -34.12 -10.36
CA SER A 83 -30.28 -35.51 -10.67
C SER A 83 -29.84 -36.54 -9.63
N GLU A 84 -28.81 -36.24 -8.83
CA GLU A 84 -28.32 -37.12 -7.78
C GLU A 84 -29.12 -36.99 -6.47
N GLY A 85 -30.00 -35.99 -6.36
CA GLY A 85 -30.78 -35.72 -5.15
C GLY A 85 -29.92 -35.31 -3.94
N ARG A 86 -28.67 -34.89 -4.18
CA ARG A 86 -27.70 -34.53 -3.15
C ARG A 86 -27.59 -33.02 -3.02
N ILE A 87 -27.61 -32.54 -1.79
CA ILE A 87 -27.28 -31.15 -1.46
C ILE A 87 -25.78 -31.07 -1.25
N TYR A 88 -25.15 -30.03 -1.78
CA TYR A 88 -23.72 -29.77 -1.59
C TYR A 88 -23.54 -28.58 -0.64
N VAL A 89 -22.56 -28.70 0.24
CA VAL A 89 -22.20 -27.69 1.24
C VAL A 89 -20.76 -27.25 1.04
N ARG A 90 -20.45 -26.01 1.38
CA ARG A 90 -19.08 -25.46 1.33
C ARG A 90 -18.42 -25.60 2.70
N SER A 91 -17.15 -25.97 2.69
CA SER A 91 -16.22 -25.86 3.82
C SER A 91 -15.12 -24.88 3.46
N ASP A 92 -15.14 -23.70 4.09
CA ASP A 92 -14.10 -22.70 3.97
C ASP A 92 -12.94 -23.11 4.88
N ARG A 93 -11.80 -23.46 4.27
CA ARG A 93 -10.60 -23.76 5.06
C ARG A 93 -9.88 -22.46 5.42
N PRO A 94 -9.78 -22.08 6.71
CA PRO A 94 -9.07 -20.89 7.10
C PRO A 94 -7.62 -20.99 6.65
N ILE A 95 -7.12 -19.90 6.06
CA ILE A 95 -5.75 -19.85 5.59
C ILE A 95 -4.82 -19.73 6.79
N ARG A 96 -3.85 -20.64 6.84
CA ARG A 96 -2.76 -20.56 7.80
C ARG A 96 -1.71 -19.54 7.31
N GLY A 97 -1.27 -18.68 8.22
CA GLY A 97 -0.18 -17.73 8.02
C GLY A 97 -0.67 -16.28 7.97
N LYS A 98 0.14 -15.35 8.52
CA LYS A 98 -0.18 -13.92 8.48
C LYS A 98 0.38 -13.30 7.19
N VAL A 99 0.06 -12.03 6.98
CA VAL A 99 0.64 -11.21 5.91
C VAL A 99 1.79 -10.39 6.48
N GLY A 100 2.99 -10.58 5.96
CA GLY A 100 4.21 -9.93 6.44
C GLY A 100 4.41 -8.57 5.79
N SER A 101 4.28 -8.52 4.48
CA SER A 101 4.49 -7.31 3.68
C SER A 101 3.27 -6.95 2.83
N VAL A 102 3.10 -5.65 2.59
CA VAL A 102 2.05 -5.09 1.72
C VAL A 102 2.70 -4.14 0.73
N VAL A 103 2.38 -4.30 -0.55
CA VAL A 103 2.82 -3.41 -1.63
C VAL A 103 1.61 -2.81 -2.30
N VAL A 104 1.64 -1.50 -2.53
CA VAL A 104 0.59 -0.74 -3.21
C VAL A 104 1.21 0.10 -4.31
N ILE A 105 0.76 -0.13 -5.54
CA ILE A 105 1.23 0.56 -6.75
C ILE A 105 0.08 1.39 -7.31
N PHE A 106 0.19 2.71 -7.20
CA PHE A 106 -0.76 3.65 -7.79
C PHE A 106 -0.42 3.92 -9.26
N ASP A 107 0.87 4.01 -9.56
CA ASP A 107 1.40 4.34 -10.87
C ASP A 107 2.73 3.63 -11.07
N PRO A 108 2.91 2.81 -12.12
CA PRO A 108 4.16 2.10 -12.36
C PRO A 108 5.33 3.01 -12.74
N ASP A 109 5.10 4.32 -12.96
CA ASP A 109 6.13 5.30 -13.33
C ASP A 109 6.86 4.93 -14.63
N ARG A 110 6.09 4.51 -15.64
CA ARG A 110 6.66 4.23 -16.96
C ARG A 110 7.21 5.54 -17.53
N PRO A 111 8.48 5.57 -17.99
CA PRO A 111 9.06 6.77 -18.54
C PRO A 111 8.27 7.26 -19.75
N ASP A 112 8.16 8.58 -19.89
CA ASP A 112 7.56 9.17 -21.08
C ASP A 112 8.46 9.00 -22.32
N ARG A 113 8.03 9.57 -23.46
CA ARG A 113 8.79 9.49 -24.72
C ARG A 113 10.20 10.11 -24.63
N GLU A 114 10.42 11.00 -23.66
CA GLU A 114 11.69 11.68 -23.41
C GLU A 114 12.50 11.01 -22.30
N GLY A 115 12.02 9.89 -21.76
CA GLY A 115 12.69 9.15 -20.69
C GLY A 115 12.46 9.76 -19.30
N LYS A 116 11.56 10.73 -19.16
CA LYS A 116 11.33 11.43 -17.90
C LYS A 116 10.40 10.62 -16.99
N GLU A 117 10.85 10.44 -15.76
CA GLU A 117 10.07 9.81 -14.69
C GLU A 117 9.24 10.86 -13.93
N LEU A 118 8.01 10.51 -13.56
CA LEU A 118 7.15 11.34 -12.72
C LEU A 118 7.47 11.18 -11.24
N PHE A 119 7.96 10.00 -10.84
CA PHE A 119 8.21 9.65 -9.45
C PHE A 119 9.70 9.27 -9.21
N PRO A 120 10.66 10.18 -9.51
CA PRO A 120 12.09 9.88 -9.44
C PRO A 120 12.63 9.76 -8.00
N TRP A 121 11.85 10.17 -6.99
CA TRP A 121 12.33 10.21 -5.62
C TRP A 121 12.05 8.90 -4.89
N CYS A 122 13.09 8.08 -4.78
CA CYS A 122 13.07 6.76 -4.14
C CYS A 122 13.69 6.82 -2.74
N VAL A 123 12.98 6.30 -1.74
CA VAL A 123 13.38 6.38 -0.34
C VAL A 123 13.02 5.11 0.41
N THR A 124 13.83 4.78 1.42
CA THR A 124 13.54 3.79 2.46
C THR A 124 13.49 4.49 3.81
N TRP A 125 12.38 4.34 4.54
CA TRP A 125 12.15 4.85 5.88
C TRP A 125 12.04 3.69 6.87
N LEU A 126 12.73 3.83 7.99
CA LEU A 126 12.60 2.92 9.11
C LEU A 126 11.51 3.44 10.05
N GLY A 127 10.72 2.53 10.62
CA GLY A 127 9.72 2.87 11.62
C GLY A 127 10.37 3.55 12.83
N GLU A 128 9.82 4.69 13.28
CA GLU A 128 10.29 5.42 14.46
C GLU A 128 9.76 4.79 15.76
N HIS A 129 8.64 4.07 15.68
CA HIS A 129 7.98 3.41 16.82
C HIS A 129 7.82 1.90 16.58
N ASP A 130 7.77 1.11 17.66
CA ASP A 130 7.66 -0.36 17.61
C ASP A 130 6.40 -0.90 16.89
N GLN A 131 5.41 -0.05 16.67
CA GLN A 131 4.15 -0.36 15.98
C GLN A 131 4.11 0.12 14.53
N GLU A 132 5.17 0.77 14.06
CA GLU A 132 5.31 1.23 12.68
C GLU A 132 5.98 0.16 11.83
N SER A 133 5.62 0.08 10.55
CA SER A 133 6.30 -0.76 9.57
C SER A 133 7.50 0.00 9.00
N ASP A 134 8.53 -0.74 8.58
CA ASP A 134 9.49 -0.16 7.65
C ASP A 134 8.80 0.06 6.30
N MET A 135 9.15 1.16 5.64
CA MET A 135 8.54 1.60 4.40
C MET A 135 9.59 1.85 3.34
N ALA A 136 9.35 1.38 2.11
CA ALA A 136 10.10 1.87 0.95
C ALA A 136 9.13 2.36 -0.11
N PHE A 137 9.44 3.46 -0.78
CA PHE A 137 8.54 4.07 -1.75
C PHE A 137 9.27 4.86 -2.82
N TYR A 138 8.56 5.10 -3.91
CA TYR A 138 8.95 6.07 -4.93
C TYR A 138 7.82 7.10 -5.11
N SER A 139 8.20 8.35 -5.30
CA SER A 139 7.28 9.48 -5.23
C SER A 139 7.77 10.71 -6.01
N THR A 140 6.94 11.74 -6.09
CA THR A 140 7.35 13.06 -6.57
C THR A 140 8.39 13.66 -5.63
N PRO A 141 9.35 14.48 -6.11
CA PRO A 141 10.40 15.03 -5.26
C PRO A 141 9.88 15.90 -4.12
N ALA A 142 10.43 15.70 -2.92
CA ALA A 142 10.22 16.61 -1.80
C ALA A 142 10.86 17.98 -2.08
N GLY A 143 10.21 19.04 -1.59
CA GLY A 143 10.61 20.43 -1.80
C GLY A 143 10.01 21.08 -3.05
N GLU A 144 9.40 20.31 -3.96
CA GLU A 144 8.83 20.87 -5.19
C GLU A 144 7.49 21.58 -4.97
N VAL A 145 6.62 20.95 -4.19
CA VAL A 145 5.29 21.48 -3.86
C VAL A 145 5.21 21.66 -2.35
N MET A 146 4.88 22.87 -1.91
CA MET A 146 4.92 23.28 -0.51
C MET A 146 3.52 23.69 -0.02
N ASP A 147 3.06 23.07 1.07
CA ASP A 147 1.79 23.40 1.73
C ASP A 147 2.02 24.24 3.02
N GLY A 148 3.29 24.43 3.43
CA GLY A 148 3.70 25.32 4.51
C GLY A 148 5.23 25.40 4.66
N PRO A 149 5.74 26.23 5.60
CA PRO A 149 7.18 26.33 5.88
C PRO A 149 7.73 24.98 6.36
N GLY A 150 8.64 24.38 5.59
CA GLY A 150 9.19 23.06 5.89
C GLY A 150 8.20 21.90 5.70
N ILE A 151 7.07 22.11 5.01
CA ILE A 151 6.03 21.09 4.77
C ILE A 151 5.89 20.91 3.27
N SER A 152 6.52 19.87 2.73
CA SER A 152 6.41 19.52 1.32
C SER A 152 5.31 18.49 1.11
N ARG A 153 4.47 18.71 0.11
CA ARG A 153 3.42 17.78 -0.31
C ARG A 153 3.92 16.93 -1.46
N CYS A 154 3.88 15.62 -1.27
CA CYS A 154 4.34 14.63 -2.23
C CYS A 154 3.20 13.70 -2.65
N GLN A 155 3.41 12.99 -3.76
CA GLN A 155 2.52 11.93 -4.23
C GLN A 155 3.29 10.64 -4.44
N TYR A 156 2.80 9.55 -3.87
CA TYR A 156 3.33 8.22 -4.14
C TYR A 156 3.04 7.79 -5.58
N GLY A 157 4.05 7.20 -6.21
CA GLY A 157 3.86 6.28 -7.32
C GLY A 157 3.55 4.88 -6.80
N GLY A 158 4.26 4.45 -5.75
CA GLY A 158 3.99 3.20 -5.05
C GLY A 158 4.82 3.06 -3.78
N PHE A 159 4.40 2.15 -2.91
CA PHE A 159 5.11 1.86 -1.66
C PHE A 159 4.99 0.40 -1.24
N MET A 160 5.94 0.00 -0.40
CA MET A 160 5.98 -1.24 0.37
C MET A 160 5.91 -0.88 1.85
N LEU A 161 5.15 -1.65 2.63
CA LEU A 161 5.20 -1.69 4.10
C LEU A 161 5.57 -3.10 4.54
N THR A 162 6.46 -3.21 5.53
CA THR A 162 6.83 -4.50 6.10
C THR A 162 7.14 -4.43 7.60
N TYR A 163 6.72 -5.46 8.32
CA TYR A 163 6.87 -5.56 9.78
C TYR A 163 7.68 -6.83 10.12
N PRO A 164 8.49 -6.86 11.20
CA PRO A 164 8.80 -5.80 12.18
C PRO A 164 9.63 -4.63 11.62
N PRO A 165 9.71 -3.46 12.30
CA PRO A 165 10.53 -2.33 11.85
C PRO A 165 12.03 -2.55 12.08
N MET A 166 12.84 -1.58 11.65
CA MET A 166 14.28 -1.44 11.90
C MET A 166 15.15 -2.52 11.24
N ARG A 167 14.74 -3.02 10.08
CA ARG A 167 15.44 -4.12 9.38
C ARG A 167 15.60 -3.92 7.88
N VAL A 168 14.82 -3.04 7.26
CA VAL A 168 14.88 -2.83 5.81
C VAL A 168 16.07 -1.94 5.46
N TYR A 169 17.05 -2.50 4.75
CA TYR A 169 18.14 -1.72 4.17
C TYR A 169 17.64 -0.90 2.97
N ASP A 170 18.47 0.00 2.45
CA ASP A 170 18.10 0.83 1.30
C ASP A 170 17.92 -0.01 0.02
N ILE A 171 16.70 -0.50 -0.18
CA ILE A 171 16.35 -1.43 -1.25
C ILE A 171 16.64 -0.84 -2.63
N TRP A 172 16.72 0.48 -2.77
CA TRP A 172 16.96 1.19 -4.03
C TRP A 172 18.42 1.17 -4.46
N LYS A 173 19.34 0.85 -3.54
CA LYS A 173 20.79 0.76 -3.80
C LYS A 173 21.32 -0.65 -3.61
N ASP A 174 20.51 -1.55 -3.08
CA ASP A 174 20.88 -2.94 -2.87
C ASP A 174 20.93 -3.70 -4.19
N PRO A 175 22.12 -4.22 -4.60
CA PRO A 175 22.28 -4.93 -5.87
C PRO A 175 21.43 -6.20 -6.01
N PHE A 176 20.96 -6.77 -4.89
CA PHE A 176 20.09 -7.95 -4.91
C PHE A 176 18.79 -7.70 -5.68
N PHE A 177 18.33 -6.45 -5.77
CA PHE A 177 17.11 -6.08 -6.48
C PHE A 177 17.34 -5.44 -7.87
N ASP A 178 18.55 -5.49 -8.41
CA ASP A 178 18.87 -4.87 -9.71
C ASP A 178 18.31 -5.64 -10.91
N GLU A 179 17.90 -6.90 -10.72
CA GLU A 179 17.18 -7.66 -11.75
C GLU A 179 15.76 -7.13 -12.01
N ALA A 180 15.23 -6.28 -11.14
CA ALA A 180 13.91 -5.67 -11.33
C ALA A 180 13.92 -4.70 -12.53
N GLY A 181 12.99 -4.91 -13.46
CA GLY A 181 12.83 -4.07 -14.65
C GLY A 181 12.14 -2.73 -14.39
N ASP A 182 11.42 -2.59 -13.27
CA ASP A 182 10.77 -1.35 -12.86
C ASP A 182 10.66 -1.20 -11.32
N LYS A 183 10.26 0.00 -10.87
CA LYS A 183 10.12 0.32 -9.44
C LYS A 183 9.05 -0.56 -8.75
N PRO A 184 7.86 -0.83 -9.35
CA PRO A 184 6.92 -1.81 -8.81
C PRO A 184 7.51 -3.21 -8.57
N GLU A 185 8.25 -3.74 -9.53
CA GLU A 185 8.90 -5.04 -9.43
C GLU A 185 9.93 -5.05 -8.30
N ARG A 186 10.74 -3.98 -8.20
CA ARG A 186 11.72 -3.81 -7.11
C ARG A 186 11.07 -3.81 -5.73
N LEU A 187 9.97 -3.05 -5.56
CA LEU A 187 9.19 -3.05 -4.32
C LEU A 187 8.63 -4.43 -3.98
N LEU A 188 8.13 -5.17 -4.98
CA LEU A 188 7.55 -6.49 -4.75
C LEU A 188 8.62 -7.52 -4.41
N MET A 189 9.78 -7.49 -5.07
CA MET A 189 10.92 -8.34 -4.72
C MET A 189 11.38 -8.08 -3.29
N ALA A 190 11.56 -6.81 -2.91
CA ALA A 190 11.88 -6.44 -1.54
C ALA A 190 10.82 -6.91 -0.54
N ALA A 191 9.53 -6.76 -0.87
CA ALA A 191 8.45 -7.21 0.00
C ALA A 191 8.45 -8.73 0.21
N ILE A 192 8.83 -9.51 -0.80
CA ILE A 192 8.98 -10.96 -0.73
C ILE A 192 10.15 -11.35 0.17
N ASP A 193 11.31 -10.76 -0.07
CA ASP A 193 12.55 -11.03 0.65
C ASP A 193 12.43 -10.66 2.13
N TYR A 194 12.02 -9.41 2.40
CA TYR A 194 11.81 -8.95 3.76
C TYR A 194 10.57 -9.55 4.41
N SER A 195 9.63 -10.22 3.74
CA SER A 195 8.47 -10.76 4.48
C SER A 195 8.89 -11.80 5.51
N THR A 196 8.59 -11.59 6.79
CA THR A 196 8.79 -12.61 7.84
C THR A 196 7.73 -13.70 7.79
N GLU A 197 6.57 -13.39 7.21
CA GLU A 197 5.43 -14.28 7.08
C GLU A 197 5.34 -14.89 5.67
N THR A 198 4.44 -15.86 5.49
CA THR A 198 4.24 -16.55 4.21
C THR A 198 3.57 -15.68 3.15
N HIS A 199 2.66 -14.78 3.54
CA HIS A 199 1.85 -14.04 2.59
C HIS A 199 2.36 -12.63 2.36
N VAL A 200 2.39 -12.21 1.10
CA VAL A 200 2.70 -10.84 0.66
C VAL A 200 1.52 -10.31 -0.13
N VAL A 201 0.98 -9.17 0.26
CA VAL A 201 -0.12 -8.52 -0.47
C VAL A 201 0.45 -7.61 -1.54
N TYR A 202 -0.08 -7.73 -2.75
CA TYR A 202 0.31 -6.89 -3.87
C TYR A 202 -0.93 -6.25 -4.49
N VAL A 203 -1.08 -4.93 -4.29
CA VAL A 203 -2.18 -4.14 -4.84
C VAL A 203 -1.66 -3.31 -6.00
N ALA A 204 -2.10 -3.61 -7.22
CA ALA A 204 -1.63 -2.93 -8.43
C ALA A 204 -2.66 -3.02 -9.55
N ALA A 205 -2.45 -2.25 -10.63
CA ALA A 205 -3.25 -2.36 -11.85
C ALA A 205 -2.95 -3.64 -12.66
N THR A 206 -1.70 -4.10 -12.60
CA THR A 206 -1.21 -5.29 -13.32
C THR A 206 -0.79 -6.37 -12.33
N PRO A 207 -0.94 -7.66 -12.69
CA PRO A 207 -0.52 -8.76 -11.82
C PRO A 207 1.01 -8.81 -11.66
N PRO A 208 1.54 -9.54 -10.66
CA PRO A 208 2.96 -9.76 -10.47
C PRO A 208 3.62 -10.37 -11.72
N SER A 209 4.85 -9.94 -12.00
CA SER A 209 5.71 -10.47 -13.05
C SER A 209 6.10 -11.93 -12.81
N GLY A 210 6.67 -12.57 -13.83
CA GLY A 210 7.23 -13.92 -13.72
C GLY A 210 8.39 -14.00 -12.73
N LEU A 211 9.26 -12.99 -12.72
CA LEU A 211 10.41 -12.87 -11.81
C LEU A 211 9.95 -12.87 -10.35
N CYS A 212 9.00 -12.00 -9.99
CA CYS A 212 8.45 -11.94 -8.64
C CYS A 212 7.77 -13.25 -8.22
N ARG A 213 7.04 -13.90 -9.13
CA ARG A 213 6.42 -15.21 -8.83
C ARG A 213 7.46 -16.30 -8.60
N GLY A 214 8.52 -16.32 -9.40
CA GLY A 214 9.65 -17.23 -9.25
C GLY A 214 10.34 -17.04 -7.91
N LEU A 215 10.68 -15.79 -7.56
CA LEU A 215 11.28 -15.44 -6.27
C LEU A 215 10.38 -15.86 -5.11
N ALA A 216 9.07 -15.55 -5.17
CA ALA A 216 8.13 -15.96 -4.14
C ALA A 216 8.07 -17.49 -3.99
N ALA A 217 8.05 -18.25 -5.10
CA ALA A 217 8.05 -19.70 -5.04
C ALA A 217 9.34 -20.26 -4.43
N ALA A 218 10.50 -19.73 -4.83
CA ALA A 218 11.82 -20.15 -4.33
C ALA A 218 11.98 -19.87 -2.82
N THR A 219 11.38 -18.79 -2.32
CA THR A 219 11.43 -18.38 -0.90
C THR A 219 10.24 -18.90 -0.07
N GLY A 220 9.38 -19.74 -0.66
CA GLY A 220 8.21 -20.30 0.03
C GLY A 220 7.12 -19.27 0.36
N LYS A 221 7.13 -18.11 -0.30
CA LYS A 221 6.15 -17.03 -0.14
C LYS A 221 4.97 -17.17 -1.10
N LYS A 222 3.85 -16.57 -0.73
CA LYS A 222 2.61 -16.55 -1.52
C LYS A 222 2.13 -15.13 -1.75
N ILE A 223 2.16 -14.68 -3.00
CA ILE A 223 1.64 -13.37 -3.39
C ILE A 223 0.10 -13.41 -3.42
N ALA A 224 -0.54 -12.50 -2.71
CA ALA A 224 -1.97 -12.23 -2.77
C ALA A 224 -2.18 -10.97 -3.63
N TYR A 225 -2.43 -11.17 -4.93
CA TYR A 225 -2.68 -10.08 -5.86
C TYR A 225 -4.11 -9.56 -5.73
N LEU A 226 -4.25 -8.25 -5.55
CA LEU A 226 -5.53 -7.55 -5.50
C LEU A 226 -5.53 -6.43 -6.54
N PRO A 227 -6.39 -6.47 -7.58
CA PRO A 227 -6.48 -5.38 -8.54
C PRO A 227 -6.83 -4.06 -7.86
N ILE A 228 -6.05 -3.00 -8.10
CA ILE A 228 -6.25 -1.69 -7.45
C ILE A 228 -7.64 -1.09 -7.74
N GLY A 229 -8.23 -1.43 -8.89
CA GLY A 229 -9.58 -1.01 -9.27
C GLY A 229 -10.70 -1.55 -8.37
N ALA A 230 -10.42 -2.54 -7.51
CA ALA A 230 -11.38 -3.06 -6.52
C ALA A 230 -11.53 -2.14 -5.28
N PHE A 231 -10.72 -1.08 -5.17
CA PHE A 231 -10.68 -0.20 -4.00
C PHE A 231 -11.28 1.17 -4.30
N SER A 232 -11.78 1.83 -3.24
CA SER A 232 -12.43 3.15 -3.35
C SER A 232 -11.46 4.20 -3.91
N PRO A 233 -11.78 4.85 -5.05
CA PRO A 233 -10.94 5.89 -5.64
C PRO A 233 -10.70 7.07 -4.69
N VAL A 234 -11.67 7.38 -3.83
CA VAL A 234 -11.56 8.45 -2.83
C VAL A 234 -10.51 8.09 -1.76
N THR A 235 -10.49 6.84 -1.33
CA THR A 235 -9.52 6.36 -0.33
C THR A 235 -8.12 6.31 -0.92
N LEU A 236 -7.98 5.77 -2.14
CA LEU A 236 -6.71 5.74 -2.87
C LEU A 236 -6.16 7.14 -3.11
N LYS A 237 -7.01 8.10 -3.51
CA LYS A 237 -6.59 9.50 -3.71
C LYS A 237 -6.05 10.14 -2.43
N LYS A 238 -6.66 9.85 -1.28
CA LYS A 238 -6.17 10.35 0.02
C LYS A 238 -4.83 9.74 0.39
N LEU A 239 -4.69 8.42 0.27
CA LEU A 239 -3.45 7.70 0.63
C LEU A 239 -2.29 7.98 -0.33
N ARG A 240 -2.59 8.31 -1.59
CA ARG A 240 -1.56 8.65 -2.58
C ARG A 240 -0.81 9.93 -2.22
N GLN A 241 -1.42 10.83 -1.44
CA GLN A 241 -0.81 12.10 -1.07
C GLN A 241 -0.29 12.03 0.37
N PHE A 242 0.93 12.52 0.58
CA PHE A 242 1.56 12.58 1.89
C PHE A 242 2.42 13.83 2.02
N HIS A 243 2.87 14.12 3.24
CA HIS A 243 3.73 15.25 3.54
C HIS A 243 5.07 14.81 4.10
N VAL A 244 6.11 15.41 3.53
CA VAL A 244 7.50 15.33 4.01
C VAL A 244 7.80 16.61 4.77
N LEU A 245 8.22 16.44 6.02
CA LEU A 245 8.54 17.53 6.93
C LEU A 245 10.05 17.72 7.00
N GLU A 246 10.51 18.96 7.02
CA GLU A 246 11.92 19.33 7.23
C GLU A 246 12.33 19.18 8.70
N GLY A 247 12.31 17.94 9.19
CA GLY A 247 12.68 17.57 10.55
C GLY A 247 11.54 17.66 11.57
N HIS A 248 11.73 16.99 12.70
CA HIS A 248 10.67 16.79 13.71
C HIS A 248 10.09 18.09 14.29
N HIS A 249 10.85 19.18 14.30
CA HIS A 249 10.39 20.46 14.83
C HIS A 249 9.17 21.01 14.07
N VAL A 250 9.03 20.67 12.78
CA VAL A 250 7.91 21.05 11.92
C VAL A 250 6.59 20.40 12.39
N ARG A 251 6.64 19.20 12.98
CA ARG A 251 5.46 18.48 13.50
C ARG A 251 4.65 19.32 14.49
N ARG A 252 5.30 20.25 15.23
CA ARG A 252 4.65 21.13 16.22
C ARG A 252 3.61 22.06 15.60
N TYR A 253 3.81 22.51 14.36
CA TYR A 253 2.95 23.49 13.71
C TYR A 253 2.29 22.98 12.42
N ALA A 254 2.69 21.81 11.90
CA ALA A 254 2.18 21.23 10.65
C ALA A 254 0.65 21.24 10.55
N LYS A 255 -0.06 20.80 11.61
CA LYS A 255 -1.54 20.79 11.71
C LYS A 255 -2.24 22.14 11.47
N THR A 256 -1.49 23.24 11.47
CA THR A 256 -2.04 24.58 11.20
C THR A 256 -2.11 24.88 9.70
N TYR A 257 -1.36 24.14 8.89
CA TYR A 257 -1.23 24.29 7.44
C TYR A 257 -1.97 23.20 6.68
N ILE A 258 -1.92 21.96 7.17
CA ILE A 258 -2.51 20.77 6.55
C ILE A 258 -3.74 20.25 7.29
#